data_AF-A0A072NLD7-F1
#
_entry.id   AF-A0A072NLD7-F1
#
_cell.length_a   1.000
_cell.length_b   1.000
_cell.length_c   1.000
_cell.angle_alpha   90.00
_cell.angle_beta   90.00
_cell.angle_gamma   90.00
#
_symmetry.space_group_name_H-M   'P 1'
#
loop_
_entity.id
_entity.type
_entity.pdbx_description
1 polymer ?
#
loop_
_entity_poly.entity_id
_entity_poly.type
_entity_poly.pdbx_seq_one_letter_code
_entity_poly.pdbx_strand_id
1 'polypeptide(L)'
;FDKEGAELLFSHLSLRAGRKSTIITSNLSFLKWQDIFHDPVLTAALTDRLTHKSHVVNMVGPSFRMRETEEWMKGNAEKMVAQN
;
A
#
# COMPACT_ATOMS: atom_id res chain seq x y z
N PHE A 1 -13.19 2.73 -5.07
CA PHE A 1 -12.97 3.77 -6.09
C PHE A 1 -14.21 3.82 -6.95
N ASP A 2 -14.62 5.00 -7.38
CA ASP A 2 -15.54 5.06 -8.51
C ASP A 2 -14.81 4.62 -9.79
N LYS A 3 -15.59 4.28 -10.81
CA LYS A 3 -15.04 3.76 -12.07
C LYS A 3 -14.07 4.74 -12.72
N GLU A 4 -14.42 6.03 -12.70
CA GLU A 4 -13.62 7.09 -13.32
C GLU A 4 -12.26 7.26 -12.62
N GLY A 5 -12.22 7.27 -11.28
CA GLY A 5 -10.95 7.31 -10.54
C GLY A 5 -10.04 6.12 -10.83
N ALA A 6 -10.62 4.93 -11.01
CA ALA A 6 -9.87 3.74 -11.37
C ALA A 6 -9.28 3.82 -12.79
N GLU A 7 -10.04 4.32 -13.76
CA GLU A 7 -9.59 4.52 -15.14
C GLU A 7 -8.47 5.58 -15.25
N LEU A 8 -8.58 6.68 -14.50
CA LEU A 8 -7.53 7.70 -14.41
C LEU A 8 -6.25 7.14 -13.81
N LEU A 9 -6.35 6.38 -12.71
CA LEU A 9 -5.21 5.72 -12.08
C LEU A 9 -4.55 4.71 -13.03
N PHE A 10 -5.34 3.90 -13.72
CA PHE A 10 -4.86 2.94 -14.72
C PHE A 10 -4.09 3.66 -15.84
N SER A 11 -4.65 4.73 -16.38
CA SER A 11 -4.05 5.51 -17.46
C SER A 11 -2.72 6.13 -17.01
N HIS A 12 -2.70 6.72 -15.81
CA HIS A 12 -1.50 7.32 -15.24
C HIS A 12 -0.39 6.29 -15.05
N LEU A 13 -0.68 5.16 -14.40
CA LEU A 13 0.29 4.10 -14.16
C LEU A 13 0.77 3.44 -15.46
N SER A 14 -0.13 3.24 -16.43
CA SER A 14 0.21 2.68 -17.74
C SER A 14 1.17 3.59 -18.52
N LEU A 15 0.97 4.92 -18.47
CA LEU A 15 1.87 5.88 -19.13
C LEU A 15 3.25 5.94 -18.48
N ARG A 16 3.36 5.57 -17.20
CA ARG A 16 4.59 5.55 -16.42
C ARG A 16 5.40 4.28 -16.60
N ALA A 17 4.72 3.15 -16.81
CA ALA A 17 5.34 1.84 -16.98
C ALA A 17 6.41 1.87 -18.09
N GLY A 18 7.62 1.40 -17.76
CA GLY A 18 8.76 1.37 -18.68
C GLY A 18 9.40 2.72 -19.03
N ARG A 19 8.85 3.85 -18.57
CA ARG A 19 9.39 5.20 -18.89
C ARG A 19 10.17 5.82 -17.75
N LYS A 20 9.72 5.63 -16.51
CA LYS A 20 10.29 6.27 -15.32
C LYS A 20 10.04 5.43 -14.06
N SER A 21 10.97 5.47 -13.11
CA SER A 21 10.87 4.74 -11.85
C SER A 21 9.67 5.20 -11.02
N THR A 22 8.82 4.26 -10.61
CA THR A 22 7.59 4.53 -9.85
C THR A 22 7.59 3.61 -8.63
N ILE A 23 7.43 4.19 -7.44
CA ILE A 23 7.27 3.44 -6.19
C ILE A 23 5.77 3.37 -5.88
N ILE A 24 5.28 2.17 -5.61
CA ILE A 24 3.89 1.91 -5.24
C ILE A 24 3.90 1.16 -3.90
N THR A 25 3.14 1.65 -2.94
CA THR A 25 2.88 0.93 -1.69
C THR A 25 1.42 0.50 -1.68
N SER A 26 1.16 -0.74 -1.28
CA SER A 26 -0.18 -1.27 -1.16
C SER A 26 -0.24 -2.24 0.00
N ASN A 27 -1.32 -2.16 0.78
CA ASN A 27 -1.68 -3.18 1.76
C ASN A 27 -2.50 -4.32 1.13
N LEU A 28 -2.74 -4.27 -0.18
CA LEU A 28 -3.48 -5.27 -0.93
C LEU A 28 -2.53 -6.07 -1.83
N SER A 29 -2.71 -7.39 -1.83
CA SER A 29 -2.10 -8.27 -2.84
C SER A 29 -2.61 -7.93 -4.25
N PHE A 30 -1.82 -8.21 -5.28
CA PHE A 30 -2.22 -7.98 -6.68
C PHE A 30 -3.57 -8.62 -7.05
N LEU A 31 -3.92 -9.78 -6.50
CA LEU A 31 -5.22 -10.42 -6.70
C LEU A 31 -6.41 -9.55 -6.27
N LYS A 32 -6.23 -8.72 -5.24
CA LYS A 32 -7.26 -7.81 -4.72
C LYS A 32 -7.31 -6.48 -5.46
N TRP A 33 -6.42 -6.24 -6.43
CA TRP A 33 -6.48 -5.01 -7.22
C TRP A 33 -7.65 -5.02 -8.20
N GLN A 34 -8.25 -6.18 -8.49
CA GLN A 34 -9.50 -6.27 -9.25
C GLN A 34 -10.65 -5.52 -8.55
N ASP A 35 -10.62 -5.42 -7.22
CA ASP A 35 -11.61 -4.68 -6.44
C ASP A 35 -11.42 -3.15 -6.58
N ILE A 36 -10.27 -2.70 -7.09
CA ILE A 36 -9.96 -1.30 -7.36
C ILE A 36 -10.32 -0.95 -8.80
N PHE A 37 -9.86 -1.76 -9.77
CA PHE A 37 -10.01 -1.46 -11.19
C PHE A 37 -11.31 -1.99 -11.80
N HIS A 38 -12.05 -2.85 -11.09
CA HIS A 38 -13.34 -3.41 -11.50
C HIS A 38 -13.34 -4.15 -12.85
N ASP A 39 -12.16 -4.40 -13.41
CA ASP A 39 -11.93 -5.12 -14.66
C ASP A 39 -10.71 -6.04 -14.46
N PRO A 40 -10.91 -7.37 -14.42
CA PRO A 40 -9.84 -8.33 -14.25
C PRO A 40 -8.79 -8.31 -15.37
N VAL A 41 -9.20 -8.03 -16.61
CA VAL A 41 -8.31 -8.00 -17.78
C VAL A 41 -7.41 -6.78 -17.70
N LEU A 42 -7.96 -5.60 -17.39
CA LEU A 42 -7.16 -4.39 -17.19
C LEU A 42 -6.22 -4.51 -15.99
N THR A 43 -6.71 -5.11 -14.89
CA THR A 43 -5.89 -5.34 -13.69
C THR A 43 -4.70 -6.24 -13.99
N ALA A 44 -4.90 -7.34 -14.71
CA ALA A 44 -3.83 -8.26 -15.09
C ALA A 44 -2.81 -7.58 -16.01
N ALA A 45 -3.27 -6.85 -17.04
CA ALA A 45 -2.40 -6.12 -17.96
C ALA A 45 -1.58 -5.03 -17.26
N LEU A 46 -2.18 -4.31 -16.29
CA LEU A 46 -1.46 -3.31 -15.51
C LEU A 46 -0.41 -3.97 -14.59
N THR A 47 -0.78 -5.05 -13.91
CA THR A 47 0.12 -5.77 -13.01
C THR A 47 1.33 -6.32 -13.77
N ASP A 48 1.12 -6.89 -14.95
CA ASP A 48 2.19 -7.34 -15.85
C ASP A 48 3.18 -6.20 -16.18
N ARG A 49 2.64 -5.05 -16.62
CA ARG A 49 3.45 -3.86 -16.95
C ARG A 49 4.26 -3.32 -15.77
N LEU A 50 3.68 -3.33 -14.56
CA LEU A 50 4.33 -2.81 -13.34
C LEU A 50 5.32 -3.80 -12.72
N THR A 51 5.12 -5.09 -12.93
CA THR A 51 6.03 -6.15 -12.44
C THR A 51 7.20 -6.41 -13.38
N HIS A 52 7.08 -6.02 -14.65
CA HIS A 52 8.18 -6.04 -15.60
C HIS A 52 9.32 -5.09 -15.17
N LYS A 53 10.50 -5.65 -14.88
CA LYS A 53 11.71 -4.94 -14.41
C LYS A 53 11.50 -4.17 -13.09
N SER A 54 10.76 -4.76 -12.15
CA SER A 54 10.56 -4.16 -10.83
C SER A 54 11.14 -5.01 -9.70
N HIS A 55 11.18 -4.41 -8.52
CA HIS A 55 11.49 -5.10 -7.27
C HIS A 55 10.23 -5.15 -6.42
N VAL A 56 9.73 -6.35 -6.14
CA VAL A 56 8.59 -6.56 -5.24
C VAL A 56 9.11 -6.84 -3.84
N VAL A 57 8.82 -5.93 -2.92
CA VAL A 57 9.23 -6.05 -1.50
C VAL A 57 8.00 -6.36 -0.67
N ASN A 58 7.91 -7.60 -0.19
CA ASN A 58 6.84 -8.00 0.73
C ASN A 58 7.16 -7.50 2.15
N MET A 59 6.38 -6.53 2.61
CA MET A 59 6.53 -5.97 3.97
C MET A 59 5.71 -6.81 4.95
N VAL A 60 6.41 -7.54 5.83
CA VAL A 60 5.81 -8.37 6.88
C VAL A 60 6.32 -7.90 8.24
N GLY A 61 5.42 -7.68 9.19
CA GLY A 61 5.77 -7.27 10.54
C GLY A 61 4.62 -6.58 11.27
N PRO A 62 4.78 -6.33 12.59
CA PRO A 62 3.81 -5.58 13.36
C PRO A 62 3.75 -4.12 12.91
N SER A 63 2.61 -3.47 13.16
CA SER A 63 2.42 -2.04 12.88
C SER A 63 3.35 -1.20 13.75
N PHE A 64 4.19 -0.39 13.14
CA PHE A 64 5.01 0.60 13.85
C PHE A 64 4.16 1.53 14.72
N ARG A 65 2.98 1.95 14.22
CA ARG A 65 2.03 2.79 14.97
C ARG A 65 1.52 2.11 16.25
N MET A 66 1.33 0.80 16.22
CA MET A 66 0.91 0.06 17.43
C MET A 66 2.03 0.03 18.46
N ARG A 67 3.26 -0.23 18.02
CA ARG A 67 4.43 -0.22 18.90
C ARG A 67 4.62 1.14 19.59
N GLU A 68 4.52 2.23 18.83
CA GLU A 68 4.57 3.60 19.39
C GLU A 68 3.43 3.87 20.39
N THR A 69 2.23 3.36 20.11
CA THR A 69 1.08 3.48 21.02
C THR A 69 1.32 2.71 22.32
N GLU A 70 1.86 1.50 22.24
CA GLU A 70 2.20 0.70 23.42
C GLU A 70 3.28 1.36 24.28
N GLU A 71 4.30 1.93 23.65
CA GLU A 71 5.35 2.70 24.33
C GLU A 71 4.79 3.94 25.03
N TRP A 72 3.90 4.69 24.36
CA TRP A 72 3.23 5.86 24.94
C TRP A 72 2.37 5.49 26.15
N MET A 73 1.60 4.41 26.06
CA MET A 73 0.76 3.92 27.17
C MET A 73 1.60 3.50 28.38
N LYS A 74 2.72 2.81 28.17
CA LYS A 74 3.65 2.42 29.23
C LYS A 74 4.25 3.64 29.95
N GLY A 75 4.75 4.62 29.18
CA GLY A 75 5.31 5.85 29.75
C GLY A 75 4.30 6.67 30.55
N ASN A 76 3.01 6.62 30.18
CA ASN A 76 1.96 7.29 30.95
C ASN A 76 1.63 6.55 32.26
N ALA A 77 1.59 5.22 32.22
CA ALA A 77 1.38 4.42 33.43
C ALA A 77 2.50 4.64 34.46
N GLU A 78 3.76 4.70 34.01
CA GLU A 78 4.92 4.97 34.86
C GLU A 78 4.83 6.36 35.52
N LYS A 79 4.40 7.39 34.79
CA LYS A 79 4.19 8.74 35.34
C LYS A 79 3.08 8.80 36.39
N MET A 80 1.99 8.04 36.20
CA MET A 80 0.90 7.97 37.18
C MET A 80 1.33 7.29 38.48
N VAL A 81 2.18 6.26 38.40
CA VAL A 81 2.73 5.58 39.59
C VAL A 81 3.70 6.51 40.33
N ALA A 82 4.52 7.28 39.62
CA ALA A 82 5.49 8.20 40.23
C ALA A 82 4.86 9.43 40.93
N GLN A 83 3.56 9.68 40.73
CA GLN A 83 2.82 10.80 41.31
C GLN A 83 1.98 10.43 42.56
N ASN A 84 1.99 9.15 42.95
CA ASN A 84 1.37 8.65 44.19
C ASN A 84 2.44 8.30 45.22
#